data_AF-G5NBP5-F1
#
_entry.id   AF-G5NBP5-F1
#
_cell.length_a   1.000
_cell.length_b   1.000
_cell.length_c   1.000
_cell.angle_alpha   90.00
_cell.angle_beta   90.00
_cell.angle_gamma   90.00
#
_symmetry.space_group_name_H-M   'P 1'
#
loop_
_entity.id
_entity.type
_entity.pdbx_description
1 polymer ?
#
loop_
_entity_poly.entity_id
_entity_poly.type
_entity_poly.pdbx_seq_one_letter_code
_entity_poly.pdbx_strand_id
1 'polypeptide(L)'
;MQSAIRIHGNAVEYIPVALVLLLFMEMNGAETWMVHICGIILIAGRLMHYYGFHHRLFRWRRAGMSATWCALLLMVLANLRYMPWELVFSLY
;
A
#
# COMPACT_ATOMS: atom_id res chain seq x y z
N MET A 1 18.56 -5.33 18.95
CA MET A 1 18.21 -3.91 18.67
C MET A 1 18.03 -3.62 17.17
N GLN A 2 18.85 -4.18 16.26
CA GLN A 2 18.74 -3.93 14.81
C GLN A 2 17.38 -4.33 14.17
N SER A 3 16.72 -5.39 14.63
CA SER A 3 15.44 -5.83 14.04
C SER A 3 14.30 -4.83 14.23
N ALA A 4 14.27 -4.11 15.35
CA ALA A 4 13.24 -3.10 15.61
C ALA A 4 13.44 -1.87 14.71
N ILE A 5 14.69 -1.46 14.50
CA ILE A 5 15.06 -0.37 13.58
C ILE A 5 14.64 -0.71 12.14
N ARG A 6 14.86 -1.95 11.69
CA ARG A 6 14.43 -2.39 10.35
C ARG A 6 12.91 -2.44 10.18
N ILE A 7 12.18 -2.79 11.24
CA ILE A 7 10.70 -2.81 11.20
C ILE A 7 10.16 -1.38 11.16
N HIS A 8 10.74 -0.47 11.94
CA HIS A 8 10.37 0.94 11.92
C HIS A 8 10.74 1.60 10.58
N GLY A 9 11.91 1.28 10.02
CA GLY A 9 12.33 1.71 8.68
C GLY A 9 11.35 1.27 7.59
N ASN A 10 10.99 -0.02 7.55
CA ASN A 10 9.95 -0.50 6.62
C ASN A 10 8.62 0.24 6.82
N ALA A 11 8.19 0.47 8.06
CA ALA A 11 6.94 1.21 8.30
C ALA A 11 7.01 2.65 7.75
N VAL A 12 8.12 3.34 8.00
CA VAL A 12 8.37 4.72 7.55
C VAL A 12 8.51 4.82 6.03
N GLU A 13 8.97 3.79 5.34
CA GLU A 13 9.07 3.82 3.87
C GLU A 13 7.72 3.58 3.21
N TYR A 14 6.99 2.55 3.63
CA TYR A 14 5.82 2.09 2.90
C TYR A 14 4.50 2.77 3.31
N ILE A 15 4.35 3.23 4.57
CA ILE A 15 3.13 3.92 5.02
C ILE A 15 2.91 5.26 4.29
N PRO A 16 3.89 6.19 4.24
CA PRO A 16 3.70 7.46 3.53
C PRO A 16 3.55 7.25 2.02
N VAL A 17 4.28 6.30 1.42
CA VAL A 17 4.11 5.97 -0.01
C VAL A 17 2.69 5.46 -0.30
N ALA A 18 2.15 4.58 0.56
CA ALA A 18 0.78 4.09 0.42
C ALA A 18 -0.27 5.20 0.57
N LEU A 19 -0.07 6.12 1.53
CA LEU A 19 -0.94 7.29 1.73
C LEU A 19 -0.93 8.23 0.52
N VAL A 20 0.24 8.49 -0.06
CA VAL A 20 0.38 9.32 -1.27
C VAL A 20 -0.32 8.65 -2.46
N LEU A 21 -0.16 7.34 -2.64
CA LEU A 21 -0.85 6.59 -3.69
C LEU A 21 -2.37 6.58 -3.52
N LEU A 22 -2.87 6.46 -2.29
CA LEU A 22 -4.31 6.59 -1.98
C LEU A 22 -4.83 7.98 -2.34
N LEU A 23 -4.09 9.02 -1.96
CA LEU A 23 -4.47 10.41 -2.24
C LEU A 23 -4.52 10.68 -3.75
N PHE A 24 -3.53 10.21 -4.52
CA PHE A 24 -3.58 10.30 -5.98
C PHE A 24 -4.74 9.51 -6.58
N MET A 25 -5.09 8.35 -6.00
CA MET A 25 -6.20 7.53 -6.48
C MET A 25 -7.54 8.27 -6.30
N GLU A 26 -7.72 8.95 -5.18
CA GLU A 26 -8.88 9.81 -4.92
C GLU A 26 -8.91 11.03 -5.85
N MET A 27 -7.78 11.70 -6.04
CA MET A 27 -7.66 12.86 -6.95
C MET A 27 -7.91 12.50 -8.43
N ASN A 28 -7.54 11.30 -8.86
CA ASN A 28 -7.82 10.78 -10.20
C ASN A 28 -9.30 10.44 -10.43
N GLY A 29 -10.16 10.55 -9.41
CA GLY A 29 -11.58 10.24 -9.52
C GLY A 29 -11.88 8.75 -9.57
N ALA A 30 -11.00 7.91 -9.00
CA ALA A 30 -11.26 6.48 -8.88
C ALA A 30 -12.51 6.22 -8.04
N GLU A 31 -13.26 5.16 -8.35
CA GLU A 31 -14.49 4.85 -7.62
C GLU A 31 -14.20 4.62 -6.13
N THR A 32 -15.01 5.25 -5.27
CA THR A 32 -14.83 5.30 -3.81
C THR A 32 -14.67 3.91 -3.17
N TRP A 33 -15.33 2.89 -3.73
CA TRP A 33 -15.25 1.52 -3.22
C TRP A 33 -13.87 0.88 -3.44
N MET A 34 -13.19 1.17 -4.56
CA MET A 34 -11.84 0.65 -4.80
C MET A 34 -10.81 1.27 -3.84
N VAL A 35 -10.96 2.56 -3.55
CA VAL A 35 -10.14 3.29 -2.56
C VAL A 35 -10.28 2.64 -1.18
N HIS A 36 -11.52 2.36 -0.77
CA HIS A 36 -11.81 1.72 0.52
C HIS A 36 -11.26 0.29 0.61
N ILE A 37 -11.43 -0.52 -0.44
CA ILE A 37 -10.87 -1.89 -0.47
C ILE A 37 -9.35 -1.85 -0.35
N CYS A 38 -8.67 -0.99 -1.11
CA CYS A 38 -7.21 -0.89 -1.07
C CYS A 38 -6.71 -0.40 0.30
N GLY A 39 -7.42 0.55 0.92
CA GLY A 39 -7.14 1.00 2.29
C GLY A 39 -7.29 -0.11 3.34
N ILE A 40 -8.38 -0.88 3.27
CA ILE A 40 -8.63 -2.00 4.20
C ILE A 40 -7.54 -3.08 4.05
N ILE A 41 -7.14 -3.42 2.83
CA ILE A 41 -6.09 -4.41 2.57
C ILE A 41 -4.74 -3.95 3.16
N LEU A 42 -4.40 -2.67 3.06
CA LEU A 42 -3.19 -2.11 3.68
C LEU A 42 -3.21 -2.23 5.20
N ILE A 43 -4.33 -1.85 5.82
CA ILE A 43 -4.49 -1.94 7.28
C ILE A 43 -4.40 -3.41 7.73
N ALA A 44 -5.11 -4.31 7.04
CA ALA A 44 -5.08 -5.74 7.32
C ALA A 44 -3.67 -6.35 7.15
N GLY A 45 -2.96 -6.01 6.09
CA GLY A 45 -1.58 -6.45 5.86
C GLY A 45 -0.61 -5.99 6.96
N ARG A 46 -0.81 -4.77 7.49
CA ARG A 46 -0.04 -4.24 8.63
C ARG A 46 -0.36 -4.94 9.94
N LEU A 47 -1.64 -5.18 10.22
CA LEU A 47 -2.07 -5.94 11.39
C LEU A 47 -1.50 -7.37 11.36
N MET A 48 -1.55 -8.05 10.21
CA MET A 48 -0.92 -9.36 10.03
C MET A 48 0.60 -9.32 10.24
N HIS A 49 1.29 -8.28 9.74
CA HIS A 49 2.73 -8.11 9.95
C HIS A 49 3.08 -7.91 11.44
N TYR A 50 2.30 -7.09 12.15
CA TYR A 50 2.43 -6.91 13.60
C TYR A 50 2.18 -8.21 14.38
N TYR A 51 1.11 -8.93 14.04
CA TYR A 51 0.76 -10.20 14.67
C TYR A 51 1.85 -11.28 14.45
N GLY A 52 2.41 -11.33 13.23
CA GLY A 52 3.53 -12.22 12.90
C GLY A 52 4.82 -11.89 13.65
N PHE A 53 5.03 -10.63 14.03
CA PHE A 53 6.12 -10.25 14.91
C PHE A 53 5.90 -10.73 16.34
N HIS A 54 4.67 -10.60 16.86
CA HIS A 54 4.32 -10.98 18.23
C HIS A 54 4.45 -12.50 18.47
N HIS A 55 4.05 -13.33 17.50
CA HIS A 55 4.11 -14.79 17.62
C HIS A 55 5.45 -15.43 17.18
N ARG A 56 6.49 -14.64 16.86
CA ARG A 56 7.80 -15.11 16.34
C ARG A 56 7.72 -16.04 15.11
N LEU A 57 6.58 -16.08 14.41
CA LEU A 57 6.39 -16.94 13.25
C LEU A 57 6.88 -16.23 11.98
N PHE A 58 8.03 -16.69 11.46
CA PHE A 58 8.63 -16.17 10.22
C PHE A 58 7.69 -16.16 9.00
N ARG A 59 6.75 -17.12 8.93
CA ARG A 59 5.73 -17.21 7.85
C ARG A 59 4.79 -16.00 7.84
N TRP A 60 4.28 -15.60 9.00
CA TRP A 60 3.32 -14.50 9.13
C TRP A 60 3.96 -13.14 8.89
N ARG A 61 5.24 -12.98 9.26
CA ARG A 61 6.03 -11.80 8.90
C ARG A 61 6.19 -11.63 7.40
N ARG A 62 6.44 -12.74 6.68
CA ARG A 62 6.56 -12.75 5.22
C ARG A 62 5.23 -12.46 4.54
N ALA A 63 4.14 -13.05 5.06
CA ALA A 63 2.78 -12.84 4.56
C ALA A 63 2.30 -11.38 4.72
N GLY A 64 2.59 -10.73 5.86
CA GLY A 64 2.23 -9.32 6.08
C GLY A 64 3.02 -8.35 5.19
N MET A 65 4.31 -8.65 4.94
CA MET A 65 5.09 -7.89 3.94
C MET A 65 4.56 -8.13 2.52
N SER A 66 4.29 -9.37 2.11
CA SER A 66 3.75 -9.62 0.76
C SER A 66 2.37 -8.98 0.57
N ALA A 67 1.51 -8.97 1.58
CA ALA A 67 0.21 -8.29 1.51
C ALA A 67 0.34 -6.77 1.32
N THR A 68 1.30 -6.13 1.99
CA THR A 68 1.55 -4.69 1.82
C THR A 68 2.14 -4.36 0.45
N TRP A 69 3.01 -5.22 -0.08
CA TRP A 69 3.52 -5.11 -1.45
C TRP A 69 2.43 -5.32 -2.51
N CYS A 70 1.55 -6.32 -2.33
CA CYS A 70 0.40 -6.50 -3.22
C CYS A 70 -0.54 -5.30 -3.20
N ALA A 71 -0.81 -4.72 -2.01
CA ALA A 71 -1.66 -3.53 -1.90
C ALA A 71 -1.05 -2.32 -2.62
N LEU A 72 0.25 -2.09 -2.47
CA LEU A 72 0.97 -1.03 -3.19
C LEU A 72 0.92 -1.22 -4.70
N LEU A 73 1.16 -2.45 -5.18
CA LEU A 73 1.06 -2.78 -6.61
C LEU A 73 -0.36 -2.53 -7.14
N LEU A 74 -1.38 -2.95 -6.42
CA LEU A 74 -2.78 -2.71 -6.80
C LEU A 74 -3.09 -1.22 -6.86
N MET A 75 -2.61 -0.42 -5.91
CA MET A 75 -2.80 1.04 -5.92
C MET A 75 -2.08 1.71 -7.07
N VAL A 76 -0.87 1.27 -7.42
CA VAL A 76 -0.13 1.78 -8.60
C VAL A 76 -0.87 1.45 -9.88
N LEU A 77 -1.34 0.20 -10.03
CA LEU A 77 -2.11 -0.22 -11.21
C LEU A 77 -3.44 0.52 -11.33
N ALA A 78 -4.15 0.71 -10.21
CA ALA A 78 -5.39 1.48 -10.17
C ALA A 78 -5.15 2.95 -10.54
N ASN A 79 -4.11 3.58 -9.97
CA ASN A 79 -3.73 4.95 -10.34
C ASN A 79 -3.41 5.07 -11.82
N LEU A 80 -2.60 4.17 -12.39
CA LEU A 80 -2.30 4.15 -13.81
C LEU A 80 -3.58 3.97 -14.64
N ARG A 81 -4.50 3.08 -14.23
CA ARG A 81 -5.72 2.83 -15.01
C ARG A 81 -6.72 4.00 -14.99
N TYR A 82 -6.82 4.71 -13.87
CA TYR A 82 -7.74 5.85 -13.67
C TYR A 82 -7.13 7.20 -14.02
N MET A 83 -5.81 7.28 -14.20
CA MET A 83 -5.14 8.50 -14.64
C MET A 83 -5.83 9.02 -15.90
N PRO A 84 -6.14 10.34 -15.98
CA PRO A 84 -6.72 10.93 -17.17
C PRO A 84 -5.66 10.95 -18.28
N TRP A 85 -5.48 9.83 -18.97
CA TRP A 85 -4.53 9.64 -20.07
C TRP A 85 -4.70 10.68 -21.17
N GLU A 86 -5.95 11.11 -21.39
CA GLU A 86 -6.29 12.22 -22.27
C GLU A 86 -5.55 13.51 -21.87
N LEU A 87 -5.48 13.90 -20.59
CA LEU A 87 -4.73 15.08 -20.14
C LEU A 87 -3.21 14.93 -20.30
N VAL A 88 -2.69 13.70 -20.18
CA VAL A 88 -1.25 13.41 -20.27
C VAL A 88 -0.79 13.43 -21.73
N PHE A 89 -1.59 12.87 -22.63
CA PHE A 89 -1.27 12.80 -24.06
C PHE A 89 -1.79 14.01 -24.85
N SER A 90 -2.66 14.85 -24.28
CA SER A 90 -3.08 16.15 -24.81
C SER A 90 -1.98 17.23 -24.75
N LEU A 91 -0.70 16.85 -24.74
CA LEU A 91 0.39 17.82 -24.78
C LEU A 91 0.46 18.60 -26.11
N TYR A 92 -0.39 18.32 -27.10
CA TYR A 92 -0.67 19.18 -28.26
C TYR A 92 -2.08 18.95 -28.80
#